data_AF-K2BV59-F1
#
_entry.id   AF-K2BV59-F1
#
_cell.length_a   1.000
_cell.length_b   1.000
_cell.length_c   1.000
_cell.angle_alpha   90.00
_cell.angle_beta   90.00
_cell.angle_gamma   90.00
#
_symmetry.space_group_name_H-M   'P 1'
#
loop_
_entity.id
_entity.type
_entity.pdbx_description
1 polymer ?
#
loop_
_entity_poly.entity_id
_entity_poly.type
_entity_poly.pdbx_seq_one_letter_code
_entity_poly.pdbx_strand_id
1 'polypeptide(L)'
;MKEYSFIIWDNRYTVKDEDELALIFELLSWNDEISGMTHWNVIMELDENLLNIIKTYKWLIKSLKLLNERNSFLLLVNIWDSLIKIIQNSEQLWEILARISEEENKIRIIKQLRQTWLKKLILEPRDLSNVLEWLYGASEIELLNITCFDHVKNFFNYPKEIYDVLHYLNNENKDILINSIWLKTILEKIKNRKDLLLILKWVSMDKAAELLSFFSKQEIKDLFTNNNEFVYFLSKLSDRKEDLFLRYLWIKK
;
A
#
# COMPACT_ATOMS: atom_id res chain seq x y z
N MET A 1 -22.01 -6.74 -31.60
CA MET A 1 -21.63 -6.74 -30.18
C MET A 1 -21.90 -8.14 -29.66
N LYS A 2 -20.94 -8.80 -29.01
CA LYS A 2 -21.15 -10.16 -28.48
C LYS A 2 -21.95 -10.05 -27.19
N GLU A 3 -22.99 -10.88 -27.05
CA GLU A 3 -23.81 -10.98 -25.84
C GLU A 3 -23.35 -12.16 -25.00
N TYR A 4 -23.33 -11.97 -23.69
CA TYR A 4 -23.04 -13.00 -22.70
C TYR A 4 -24.30 -13.24 -21.88
N SER A 5 -24.57 -14.48 -21.50
CA SER A 5 -25.79 -14.81 -20.75
C SER A 5 -25.48 -15.43 -19.41
N PHE A 6 -26.35 -15.16 -18.44
CA PHE A 6 -26.32 -15.74 -17.10
C PHE A 6 -27.74 -16.08 -16.65
N ILE A 7 -27.88 -16.94 -15.66
CA ILE A 7 -29.17 -17.35 -15.11
C ILE A 7 -29.32 -16.83 -13.67
N ILE A 8 -30.47 -16.23 -13.36
CA ILE A 8 -30.88 -15.95 -11.97
C ILE A 8 -32.22 -16.63 -11.72
N TRP A 9 -32.25 -17.47 -10.68
CA TRP A 9 -33.36 -18.37 -10.32
C TRP A 9 -33.69 -19.35 -11.45
N ASP A 10 -34.48 -18.94 -12.45
CA ASP A 10 -34.83 -19.75 -13.64
C ASP A 10 -34.88 -18.91 -14.93
N ASN A 11 -34.55 -17.62 -14.84
CA ASN A 11 -34.63 -16.70 -15.97
C ASN A 11 -33.25 -16.44 -16.55
N ARG A 12 -33.16 -16.51 -17.88
CA ARG A 12 -31.95 -16.18 -18.63
C ARG A 12 -31.90 -14.69 -18.91
N TYR A 13 -30.80 -14.06 -18.53
CA TYR A 13 -30.50 -12.67 -18.82
C TYR A 13 -29.28 -12.56 -19.73
N THR A 14 -29.09 -11.40 -20.34
CA THR A 14 -27.91 -11.10 -21.14
C THR A 14 -27.25 -9.80 -20.71
N VAL A 15 -25.94 -9.71 -20.96
CA VAL A 15 -25.10 -8.53 -20.74
C VAL A 15 -24.17 -8.38 -21.93
N LYS A 16 -24.00 -7.14 -22.40
CA LYS A 16 -23.22 -6.84 -23.61
C LYS A 16 -21.90 -6.15 -23.29
N ASP A 17 -21.89 -5.33 -22.25
CA ASP A 17 -20.76 -4.48 -21.90
C ASP A 17 -20.68 -4.19 -20.40
N GLU A 18 -19.68 -3.39 -20.04
CA GLU A 18 -19.35 -3.01 -18.67
C GLU A 18 -20.42 -2.16 -17.98
N ASP A 19 -21.14 -1.33 -18.73
CA ASP A 19 -22.17 -0.46 -18.16
C ASP A 19 -23.42 -1.27 -17.82
N GLU A 20 -23.86 -2.12 -18.75
CA GLU A 20 -24.95 -3.06 -18.49
C GLU A 20 -24.63 -3.96 -17.28
N LEU A 21 -23.40 -4.47 -17.16
CA LEU A 21 -23.00 -5.29 -16.01
C LEU A 21 -23.11 -4.51 -14.69
N ALA A 22 -22.62 -3.27 -14.65
CA ALA A 22 -22.69 -2.44 -13.45
C ALA A 22 -24.15 -2.10 -13.09
N LEU A 23 -25.00 -1.81 -14.08
CA LEU A 23 -26.44 -1.59 -13.87
C LEU A 23 -27.13 -2.85 -13.34
N ILE A 24 -26.76 -4.05 -13.82
CA ILE A 24 -27.26 -5.31 -13.28
C ILE A 24 -26.88 -5.44 -11.80
N PHE A 25 -25.62 -5.19 -11.43
CA PHE A 25 -25.22 -5.22 -10.02
C PHE A 25 -26.00 -4.20 -9.19
N GLU A 26 -26.17 -2.97 -9.67
CA GLU A 26 -26.93 -1.92 -9.00
C GLU A 26 -28.40 -2.31 -8.78
N LEU A 27 -29.06 -2.83 -9.82
CA LEU A 27 -30.45 -3.29 -9.75
C LEU A 27 -30.63 -4.47 -8.80
N LEU A 28 -29.61 -5.31 -8.62
CA LEU A 28 -29.64 -6.44 -7.69
C LEU A 28 -29.27 -6.05 -6.25
N SER A 29 -28.83 -4.81 -6.01
CA SER A 29 -28.46 -4.29 -4.67
C SER A 29 -29.63 -3.76 -3.84
N TRP A 30 -30.89 -4.08 -4.20
CA TRP A 30 -32.08 -3.58 -3.52
C TRP A 30 -32.34 -4.21 -2.14
N ASN A 31 -31.70 -5.34 -1.83
CA ASN A 31 -31.79 -6.02 -0.54
C ASN A 31 -30.43 -6.67 -0.20
N ASP A 32 -29.81 -6.28 0.91
CA ASP A 32 -28.46 -6.72 1.30
C ASP A 32 -28.32 -8.25 1.53
N GLU A 33 -29.37 -8.92 2.01
CA GLU A 33 -29.34 -10.36 2.26
C GLU A 33 -29.36 -11.17 0.96
N ILE A 34 -30.12 -10.70 -0.04
CA ILE A 34 -30.31 -11.39 -1.32
C ILE A 34 -29.27 -10.95 -2.36
N SER A 35 -28.80 -9.69 -2.28
CA SER A 35 -27.84 -9.12 -3.22
C SER A 35 -26.54 -9.92 -3.25
N GLY A 36 -26.04 -10.31 -2.08
CA GLY A 36 -24.82 -11.12 -1.97
C GLY A 36 -24.90 -12.43 -2.76
N MET A 37 -26.01 -13.17 -2.65
CA MET A 37 -26.19 -14.44 -3.37
C MET A 37 -26.43 -14.22 -4.87
N THR A 38 -27.22 -13.21 -5.24
CA THR A 38 -27.54 -12.94 -6.65
C THR A 38 -26.33 -12.40 -7.41
N HIS A 39 -25.55 -11.49 -6.84
CA HIS A 39 -24.28 -11.04 -7.41
C HIS A 39 -23.29 -12.20 -7.55
N TRP A 40 -23.19 -13.08 -6.55
CA TRP A 40 -22.35 -14.28 -6.64
C TRP A 40 -22.76 -15.15 -7.83
N ASN A 41 -24.06 -15.42 -8.01
CA ASN A 41 -24.57 -16.18 -9.15
C ASN A 41 -24.19 -15.52 -10.47
N VAL A 42 -24.37 -14.20 -10.61
CA VAL A 42 -24.00 -13.48 -11.84
C VAL A 42 -22.51 -13.62 -12.14
N ILE A 43 -21.64 -13.44 -11.13
CA ILE A 43 -20.19 -13.53 -11.29
C ILE A 43 -19.78 -14.95 -11.69
N MET A 44 -20.37 -15.98 -11.08
CA MET A 44 -20.08 -17.38 -11.36
C MET A 44 -20.63 -17.87 -12.71
N GLU A 45 -21.80 -17.40 -13.12
CA GLU A 45 -22.39 -17.76 -14.42
C GLU A 45 -21.66 -17.10 -15.58
N LEU A 46 -21.16 -15.88 -15.38
CA LEU A 46 -20.36 -15.18 -16.39
C LEU A 46 -18.92 -15.72 -16.42
N ASP A 47 -18.31 -16.01 -15.27
CA ASP A 47 -16.99 -16.61 -15.12
C ASP A 47 -15.92 -15.99 -16.05
N GLU A 48 -15.25 -16.78 -16.91
CA GLU A 48 -14.25 -16.31 -17.87
C GLU A 48 -14.78 -15.25 -18.84
N ASN A 49 -16.09 -15.18 -19.07
CA ASN A 49 -16.68 -14.14 -19.91
C ASN A 49 -16.50 -12.74 -19.30
N LEU A 50 -16.34 -12.64 -17.97
CA LEU A 50 -16.08 -11.36 -17.29
C LEU A 50 -14.80 -10.69 -17.81
N LEU A 51 -13.80 -11.46 -18.23
CA LEU A 51 -12.57 -10.95 -18.85
C LEU A 51 -12.85 -10.17 -20.15
N ASN A 52 -13.91 -10.54 -20.86
CA ASN A 52 -14.32 -9.89 -22.11
C ASN A 52 -15.33 -8.78 -21.88
N ILE A 53 -15.98 -8.75 -20.72
CA ILE A 53 -16.94 -7.72 -20.35
C ILE A 53 -16.16 -6.57 -19.72
N ILE A 54 -15.46 -6.80 -18.60
CA ILE A 54 -14.70 -5.79 -17.85
C ILE A 54 -13.34 -5.54 -18.52
N LYS A 55 -13.22 -4.38 -19.16
CA LYS A 55 -12.07 -3.93 -19.95
C LYS A 55 -11.40 -2.70 -19.39
N THR A 56 -12.08 -1.93 -18.53
CA THR A 56 -11.57 -0.65 -18.06
C THR A 56 -11.63 -0.53 -16.54
N TYR A 57 -10.67 0.22 -16.00
CA TYR A 57 -10.55 0.44 -14.57
C TYR A 57 -11.79 1.14 -13.98
N LYS A 58 -12.32 2.14 -14.70
CA LYS A 58 -13.50 2.90 -14.27
C LYS A 58 -14.68 1.97 -13.96
N TRP A 59 -14.95 1.03 -14.84
CA TRP A 59 -16.10 0.14 -14.69
C TRP A 59 -15.83 -1.00 -13.70
N LEU A 60 -14.58 -1.50 -13.62
CA LEU A 60 -14.18 -2.40 -12.54
C LEU A 60 -14.49 -1.78 -11.17
N ILE A 61 -14.04 -0.55 -10.94
CA ILE A 61 -14.30 0.16 -9.68
C ILE A 61 -15.81 0.39 -9.45
N LYS A 62 -16.58 0.74 -10.49
CA LYS A 62 -18.04 0.89 -10.36
C LYS A 62 -18.68 -0.42 -9.89
N SER A 63 -18.29 -1.55 -10.47
CA SER A 63 -18.75 -2.88 -10.05
C SER A 63 -18.35 -3.18 -8.61
N LEU A 64 -17.08 -3.00 -8.23
CA LEU A 64 -16.61 -3.25 -6.85
C LEU A 64 -17.32 -2.38 -5.81
N LYS A 65 -17.79 -1.17 -6.16
CA LYS A 65 -18.56 -0.30 -5.26
C LYS A 65 -19.96 -0.84 -4.96
N LEU A 66 -20.51 -1.69 -5.83
CA LEU A 66 -21.85 -2.25 -5.71
C LEU A 66 -21.86 -3.64 -5.06
N LEU A 67 -20.71 -4.29 -5.01
CA LEU A 67 -20.53 -5.64 -4.47
C LEU A 67 -20.09 -5.58 -3.00
N ASN A 68 -20.55 -6.55 -2.21
CA ASN A 68 -19.93 -6.81 -0.91
C ASN A 68 -18.48 -7.31 -1.10
N GLU A 69 -17.71 -7.39 0.00
CA GLU A 69 -16.30 -7.78 -0.05
C GLU A 69 -16.08 -9.16 -0.69
N ARG A 70 -16.86 -10.17 -0.30
CA ARG A 70 -16.70 -11.55 -0.80
C ARG A 70 -16.87 -11.60 -2.32
N ASN A 71 -17.87 -10.90 -2.85
CA ASN A 71 -18.14 -10.84 -4.28
C ASN A 71 -17.16 -9.93 -5.02
N SER A 72 -16.69 -8.86 -4.37
CA SER A 72 -15.60 -8.03 -4.90
C SER A 72 -14.33 -8.84 -5.10
N PHE A 73 -13.93 -9.65 -4.10
CA PHE A 73 -12.79 -10.54 -4.22
C PHE A 73 -13.00 -11.61 -5.30
N LEU A 74 -14.17 -12.24 -5.35
CA LEU A 74 -14.51 -13.23 -6.38
C LEU A 74 -14.42 -12.62 -7.79
N LEU A 75 -14.96 -11.42 -7.98
CA LEU A 75 -14.86 -10.72 -9.26
C LEU A 75 -13.40 -10.52 -9.67
N LEU A 76 -12.56 -10.04 -8.76
CA LEU A 76 -11.12 -9.83 -9.00
C LEU A 76 -10.40 -11.14 -9.35
N VAL A 77 -10.77 -12.25 -8.71
CA VAL A 77 -10.23 -13.58 -9.04
C VAL A 77 -10.62 -13.99 -10.48
N ASN A 78 -11.88 -13.81 -10.86
CA ASN A 78 -12.35 -14.20 -12.19
C ASN A 78 -11.77 -13.34 -13.32
N ILE A 79 -11.44 -12.07 -13.05
CA ILE A 79 -10.82 -11.18 -14.04
C ILE A 79 -9.30 -11.06 -13.90
N TRP A 80 -8.69 -11.91 -13.08
CA TRP A 80 -7.29 -11.81 -12.65
C TRP A 80 -6.32 -11.52 -13.82
N ASP A 81 -6.38 -12.32 -14.88
CA ASP A 81 -5.46 -12.22 -16.03
C ASP A 81 -5.60 -10.90 -16.80
N SER A 82 -6.74 -10.23 -16.69
CA SER A 82 -7.00 -8.93 -17.30
C SER A 82 -6.66 -7.76 -16.39
N LEU A 83 -6.51 -7.96 -15.07
CA LEU A 83 -6.16 -6.88 -14.13
C LEU A 83 -4.88 -6.16 -14.53
N ILE A 84 -3.89 -6.90 -15.02
CA ILE A 84 -2.62 -6.35 -15.53
C ILE A 84 -2.81 -5.32 -16.66
N LYS A 85 -3.86 -5.47 -17.47
CA LYS A 85 -4.19 -4.58 -18.59
C LYS A 85 -5.12 -3.44 -18.15
N ILE A 86 -5.98 -3.73 -17.18
CA ILE A 86 -6.99 -2.79 -16.65
C ILE A 86 -6.33 -1.76 -15.74
N ILE A 87 -5.44 -2.21 -14.86
CA ILE A 87 -4.74 -1.39 -13.86
C ILE A 87 -3.43 -0.87 -14.49
N GLN A 88 -3.30 0.45 -14.55
CA GLN A 88 -2.24 1.14 -15.26
C GLN A 88 -1.25 1.85 -14.33
N ASN A 89 -1.61 2.12 -13.08
CA ASN A 89 -0.76 2.82 -12.12
C ASN A 89 -1.05 2.43 -10.65
N SER A 90 -0.20 2.89 -9.75
CA SER A 90 -0.25 2.60 -8.31
C SER A 90 -1.53 3.09 -7.62
N GLU A 91 -2.05 4.25 -8.01
CA GLU A 91 -3.31 4.82 -7.48
C GLU A 91 -4.52 3.95 -7.84
N GLN A 92 -4.53 3.35 -9.03
CA GLN A 92 -5.59 2.42 -9.42
C GLN A 92 -5.55 1.12 -8.62
N LEU A 93 -4.34 0.58 -8.34
CA LEU A 93 -4.20 -0.56 -7.45
C LEU A 93 -4.61 -0.23 -6.01
N TRP A 94 -4.24 0.96 -5.52
CA TRP A 94 -4.66 1.49 -4.21
C TRP A 94 -6.19 1.46 -4.06
N GLU A 95 -6.96 1.95 -5.04
CA GLU A 95 -8.43 1.97 -4.93
C GLU A 95 -9.02 0.55 -4.93
N ILE A 96 -8.40 -0.40 -5.63
CA ILE A 96 -8.83 -1.81 -5.60
C ILE A 96 -8.53 -2.44 -4.25
N LEU A 97 -7.32 -2.24 -3.71
CA LEU A 97 -6.94 -2.77 -2.40
C LEU A 97 -7.79 -2.18 -1.27
N ALA A 98 -8.22 -0.93 -1.40
CA ALA A 98 -9.15 -0.27 -0.46
C ALA A 98 -10.51 -0.97 -0.36
N ARG A 99 -10.91 -1.74 -1.38
CA ARG A 99 -12.19 -2.47 -1.41
C ARG A 99 -12.13 -3.83 -0.74
N ILE A 100 -10.92 -4.30 -0.42
CA ILE A 100 -10.69 -5.57 0.23
C ILE A 100 -10.35 -5.27 1.68
N SER A 101 -11.13 -5.78 2.63
CA SER A 101 -10.85 -5.53 4.04
C SER A 101 -9.87 -6.57 4.57
N GLU A 102 -10.10 -7.84 4.25
CA GLU A 102 -9.35 -9.00 4.71
C GLU A 102 -7.90 -9.01 4.20
N GLU A 103 -6.97 -9.12 5.15
CA GLU A 103 -5.53 -9.15 4.90
C GLU A 103 -5.11 -10.32 4.01
N GLU A 104 -5.68 -11.51 4.25
CA GLU A 104 -5.37 -12.71 3.48
C GLU A 104 -5.73 -12.55 1.99
N ASN A 105 -6.82 -11.86 1.70
CA ASN A 105 -7.26 -11.58 0.33
C ASN A 105 -6.34 -10.56 -0.34
N LYS A 106 -5.86 -9.55 0.40
CA LYS A 106 -4.81 -8.63 -0.09
C LYS A 106 -3.53 -9.38 -0.43
N ILE A 107 -3.06 -10.26 0.46
CA ILE A 107 -1.88 -11.11 0.22
C ILE A 107 -2.05 -11.93 -1.05
N ARG A 108 -3.23 -12.55 -1.25
CA ARG A 108 -3.54 -13.33 -2.45
C ARG A 108 -3.45 -12.47 -3.71
N ILE A 109 -4.06 -11.29 -3.71
CA ILE A 109 -4.00 -10.34 -4.84
C ILE A 109 -2.55 -9.94 -5.14
N ILE A 110 -1.78 -9.54 -4.13
CA ILE A 110 -0.37 -9.12 -4.30
C ILE A 110 0.47 -10.25 -4.90
N LYS A 111 0.35 -11.49 -4.37
CA LYS A 111 1.05 -12.67 -4.88
C LYS A 111 0.72 -12.94 -6.35
N GLN A 112 -0.55 -12.76 -6.71
CA GLN A 112 -0.99 -12.98 -8.08
C GLN A 112 -0.40 -11.92 -9.03
N LEU A 113 -0.26 -10.64 -8.63
CA LEU A 113 0.23 -9.54 -9.48
C LEU A 113 1.63 -9.76 -10.06
N ARG A 114 2.40 -10.71 -9.54
CA ARG A 114 3.76 -11.06 -9.95
C ARG A 114 4.74 -9.89 -9.82
N GLN A 115 5.98 -10.23 -9.53
CA GLN A 115 7.05 -9.25 -9.36
C GLN A 115 7.23 -8.32 -10.57
N THR A 116 7.19 -8.86 -11.79
CA THR A 116 7.50 -8.10 -13.00
C THR A 116 6.51 -6.97 -13.28
N TRP A 117 5.24 -7.17 -12.95
CA TRP A 117 4.22 -6.14 -13.13
C TRP A 117 4.22 -5.16 -11.97
N LEU A 118 4.35 -5.64 -10.73
CA LEU A 118 4.48 -4.74 -9.57
C LEU A 118 5.68 -3.79 -9.71
N LYS A 119 6.82 -4.25 -10.24
CA LYS A 119 7.97 -3.40 -10.54
C LYS A 119 7.72 -2.36 -11.64
N LYS A 120 6.78 -2.61 -12.56
CA LYS A 120 6.38 -1.64 -13.60
C LYS A 120 5.39 -0.61 -13.05
N LEU A 121 4.57 -1.02 -12.08
CA LEU A 121 3.59 -0.18 -11.43
C LEU A 121 4.22 0.74 -10.38
N ILE A 122 5.22 0.23 -9.67
CA ILE A 122 5.93 0.90 -8.58
C ILE A 122 7.29 1.33 -9.10
N LEU A 123 7.39 2.59 -9.53
CA LEU A 123 8.58 3.18 -10.14
C LEU A 123 9.24 4.21 -9.22
N GLU A 124 8.49 4.80 -8.29
CA GLU A 124 8.98 5.82 -7.37
C GLU A 124 8.42 5.62 -5.94
N PRO A 125 8.97 6.33 -4.92
CA PRO A 125 8.54 6.18 -3.53
C PRO A 125 7.05 6.44 -3.30
N ARG A 126 6.46 7.37 -4.06
CA ARG A 126 5.05 7.70 -3.98
C ARG A 126 4.18 6.53 -4.42
N ASP A 127 4.56 5.81 -5.48
CA ASP A 127 3.83 4.63 -5.92
C ASP A 127 3.81 3.54 -4.84
N LEU A 128 4.97 3.32 -4.21
CA LEU A 128 5.08 2.34 -3.12
C LEU A 128 4.20 2.76 -1.94
N SER A 129 4.21 4.04 -1.59
CA SER A 129 3.38 4.60 -0.51
C SER A 129 1.89 4.43 -0.79
N ASN A 130 1.44 4.71 -2.02
CA ASN A 130 0.07 4.47 -2.46
C ASN A 130 -0.31 3.01 -2.24
N VAL A 131 0.51 2.05 -2.68
CA VAL A 131 0.12 0.64 -2.49
C VAL A 131 0.13 0.24 -1.02
N LEU A 132 1.12 0.68 -0.25
CA LEU A 132 1.25 0.34 1.17
C LEU A 132 0.13 0.90 2.06
N GLU A 133 -0.49 2.02 1.71
CA GLU A 133 -1.53 2.67 2.52
C GLU A 133 -2.69 1.72 2.90
N TRP A 134 -3.05 0.79 2.00
CA TRP A 134 -4.13 -0.19 2.25
C TRP A 134 -3.64 -1.57 2.69
N LEU A 135 -2.33 -1.72 2.84
CA LEU A 135 -1.71 -2.95 3.35
C LEU A 135 -1.38 -2.78 4.82
N TYR A 136 -1.51 -3.87 5.55
CA TYR A 136 -1.12 -3.94 6.95
C TYR A 136 -0.54 -5.31 7.28
N GLY A 137 0.28 -5.37 8.33
CA GLY A 137 0.76 -6.63 8.89
C GLY A 137 1.64 -7.42 7.91
N ALA A 138 1.27 -8.68 7.67
CA ALA A 138 1.96 -9.59 6.76
C ALA A 138 1.81 -9.19 5.27
N SER A 139 0.76 -8.46 4.91
CA SER A 139 0.57 -8.02 3.52
C SER A 139 1.60 -6.96 3.07
N GLU A 140 2.04 -6.09 3.99
CA GLU A 140 3.10 -5.10 3.74
C GLU A 140 4.42 -5.78 3.36
N ILE A 141 4.85 -6.76 4.17
CA ILE A 141 6.13 -7.46 3.96
C ILE A 141 6.07 -8.33 2.71
N GLU A 142 4.93 -8.93 2.40
CA GLU A 142 4.75 -9.69 1.17
C GLU A 142 4.92 -8.80 -0.08
N LEU A 143 4.36 -7.57 -0.07
CA LEU A 143 4.59 -6.62 -1.15
C LEU A 143 6.08 -6.30 -1.32
N LEU A 144 6.78 -6.01 -0.22
CA LEU A 144 8.21 -5.68 -0.23
C LEU A 144 9.07 -6.85 -0.72
N ASN A 145 8.74 -8.08 -0.32
CA ASN A 145 9.40 -9.30 -0.80
C ASN A 145 9.22 -9.48 -2.31
N ILE A 146 7.99 -9.32 -2.82
CA ILE A 146 7.69 -9.52 -4.24
C ILE A 146 8.30 -8.40 -5.08
N THR A 147 8.16 -7.14 -4.68
CA THR A 147 8.78 -6.00 -5.38
C THR A 147 10.30 -6.04 -5.32
N CYS A 148 10.87 -6.77 -4.36
CA CYS A 148 12.29 -6.92 -4.04
C CYS A 148 12.87 -5.65 -3.41
N PHE A 149 13.45 -5.81 -2.22
CA PHE A 149 14.13 -4.76 -1.48
C PHE A 149 15.18 -4.00 -2.31
N ASP A 150 15.94 -4.68 -3.18
CA ASP A 150 16.93 -4.02 -4.04
C ASP A 150 16.32 -3.04 -5.06
N HIS A 151 15.12 -3.34 -5.56
CA HIS A 151 14.40 -2.43 -6.46
C HIS A 151 13.96 -1.18 -5.69
N VAL A 152 13.35 -1.40 -4.52
CA VAL A 152 12.88 -0.34 -3.62
C VAL A 152 14.04 0.58 -3.19
N LYS A 153 15.22 0.02 -2.91
CA LYS A 153 16.43 0.77 -2.52
C LYS A 153 16.71 1.98 -3.41
N ASN A 154 16.55 1.81 -4.71
CA ASN A 154 17.01 2.77 -5.70
C ASN A 154 16.03 3.94 -5.89
N PHE A 155 14.87 3.92 -5.25
CA PHE A 155 13.87 4.98 -5.37
C PHE A 155 14.22 6.25 -4.58
N PHE A 156 14.95 6.11 -3.48
CA PHE A 156 15.01 7.15 -2.45
C PHE A 156 16.20 8.08 -2.65
N ASN A 157 15.89 9.31 -3.04
CA ASN A 157 16.85 10.38 -3.18
C ASN A 157 16.86 11.29 -1.95
N TYR A 158 15.74 11.40 -1.24
CA TYR A 158 15.55 12.32 -0.12
C TYR A 158 14.97 11.64 1.14
N PRO A 159 15.33 12.11 2.36
CA PRO A 159 14.78 11.58 3.62
C PRO A 159 13.27 11.67 3.74
N LYS A 160 12.63 12.65 3.07
CA LYS A 160 11.18 12.77 3.05
C LYS A 160 10.50 11.58 2.35
N GLU A 161 11.07 11.08 1.27
CA GLU A 161 10.51 9.94 0.55
C GLU A 161 10.58 8.66 1.39
N ILE A 162 11.69 8.49 2.12
CA ILE A 162 11.86 7.42 3.10
C ILE A 162 10.78 7.53 4.19
N TYR A 163 10.57 8.75 4.70
CA TYR A 163 9.53 9.03 5.67
C TYR A 163 8.13 8.66 5.14
N ASP A 164 7.80 9.06 3.91
CA ASP A 164 6.48 8.84 3.33
C ASP A 164 6.17 7.33 3.21
N VAL A 165 7.18 6.51 2.91
CA VAL A 165 7.04 5.04 2.86
C VAL A 165 7.00 4.41 4.26
N LEU A 166 7.90 4.80 5.17
CA LEU A 166 7.90 4.25 6.54
C LEU A 166 6.64 4.61 7.32
N HIS A 167 5.94 5.68 6.94
CA HIS A 167 4.70 6.10 7.58
C HIS A 167 3.62 5.00 7.54
N TYR A 168 3.53 4.26 6.45
CA TYR A 168 2.48 3.26 6.22
C TYR A 168 2.83 1.86 6.72
N LEU A 169 4.09 1.62 7.06
CA LEU A 169 4.51 0.32 7.59
C LEU A 169 4.21 0.21 9.09
N ASN A 170 3.96 -1.01 9.56
CA ASN A 170 3.98 -1.28 10.99
C ASN A 170 5.43 -1.28 11.53
N ASN A 171 5.59 -1.20 12.86
CA ASN A 171 6.92 -1.04 13.47
C ASN A 171 7.89 -2.19 13.16
N GLU A 172 7.41 -3.43 13.10
CA GLU A 172 8.24 -4.59 12.76
C GLU A 172 8.75 -4.48 11.31
N ASN A 173 7.86 -4.17 10.38
CA ASN A 173 8.19 -4.06 8.96
C ASN A 173 9.06 -2.84 8.63
N LYS A 174 8.91 -1.73 9.37
CA LYS A 174 9.84 -0.59 9.28
C LYS A 174 11.26 -1.04 9.56
N ASP A 175 11.46 -1.79 10.65
CA ASP A 175 12.78 -2.24 11.06
C ASP A 175 13.36 -3.24 10.05
N ILE A 176 12.53 -4.13 9.51
CA ILE A 176 12.93 -5.03 8.41
C ILE A 176 13.40 -4.23 7.20
N LEU A 177 12.62 -3.23 6.75
CA LEU A 177 12.99 -2.40 5.59
C LEU A 177 14.28 -1.62 5.83
N ILE A 178 14.44 -1.05 7.03
CA ILE A 178 15.65 -0.31 7.44
C ILE A 178 16.87 -1.23 7.43
N ASN A 179 16.75 -2.45 7.94
CA ASN A 179 17.82 -3.44 8.01
C ASN A 179 18.23 -3.94 6.63
N SER A 180 17.25 -4.28 5.80
CA SER A 180 17.49 -4.89 4.50
C SER A 180 18.17 -3.94 3.51
N ILE A 181 18.00 -2.62 3.68
CA ILE A 181 18.40 -1.68 2.63
C ILE A 181 19.24 -0.49 3.13
N TRP A 182 19.08 -0.05 4.37
CA TRP A 182 18.90 1.39 4.55
C TRP A 182 19.78 2.08 5.56
N LEU A 183 20.28 1.46 6.63
CA LEU A 183 20.83 2.29 7.71
C LEU A 183 21.96 3.23 7.25
N LYS A 184 22.96 2.72 6.51
CA LYS A 184 24.04 3.54 5.94
C LYS A 184 23.55 4.52 4.87
N THR A 185 22.67 4.07 3.97
CA THR A 185 22.13 4.88 2.88
C THR A 185 21.30 6.05 3.41
N ILE A 186 20.47 5.83 4.44
CA ILE A 186 19.67 6.86 5.11
C ILE A 186 20.60 7.92 5.71
N LEU A 187 21.65 7.49 6.41
CA LEU A 187 22.61 8.40 7.06
C LEU A 187 23.23 9.36 6.04
N GLU A 188 23.64 8.87 4.86
CA GLU A 188 24.19 9.69 3.78
C GLU A 188 23.19 10.72 3.22
N LYS A 189 21.88 10.53 3.41
CA LYS A 189 20.84 11.45 2.96
C LYS A 189 20.45 12.49 4.03
N ILE A 190 20.80 12.30 5.30
CA ILE A 190 20.51 13.25 6.38
C ILE A 190 21.49 14.42 6.29
N LYS A 191 20.99 15.60 5.88
CA LYS A 191 21.84 16.80 5.71
C LYS A 191 21.57 17.88 6.76
N ASN A 192 20.40 17.84 7.39
CA ASN A 192 19.98 18.85 8.35
C ASN A 192 19.06 18.26 9.43
N ARG A 193 18.73 19.07 10.44
CA ARG A 193 17.84 18.68 11.54
C ARG A 193 16.44 18.23 11.12
N LYS A 194 15.88 18.76 10.02
CA LYS A 194 14.55 18.36 9.54
C LYS A 194 14.59 16.94 8.99
N ASP A 195 15.64 16.60 8.25
CA ASP A 195 15.86 15.25 7.74
C ASP A 195 15.99 14.25 8.89
N LEU A 196 16.83 14.58 9.89
CA LEU A 196 17.01 13.75 11.08
C LEU A 196 15.68 13.56 11.83
N LEU A 197 14.88 14.62 11.95
CA LEU A 197 13.57 14.55 12.62
C LEU A 197 12.61 13.61 11.88
N LEU A 198 12.55 13.69 10.56
CA LEU A 198 11.68 12.85 9.74
C LEU A 198 12.00 11.37 9.97
N ILE A 199 13.28 11.00 9.91
CA ILE A 199 13.70 9.61 10.11
C ILE A 199 13.41 9.18 11.55
N LEU A 200 13.88 9.95 12.55
CA LEU A 200 13.72 9.59 13.96
C LEU A 200 12.26 9.43 14.37
N LYS A 201 11.31 10.14 13.75
CA LYS A 201 9.89 9.99 14.06
C LYS A 201 9.36 8.58 13.82
N TRP A 202 9.78 7.90 12.77
CA TRP A 202 9.12 6.66 12.32
C TRP A 202 9.89 5.38 12.59
N VAL A 203 11.22 5.44 12.74
CA VAL A 203 12.01 4.27 13.13
C VAL A 203 11.65 3.77 14.55
N SER A 204 11.89 2.50 14.87
CA SER A 204 11.72 2.01 16.24
C SER A 204 12.70 2.67 17.23
N MET A 205 12.50 2.46 18.53
CA MET A 205 13.42 2.96 19.56
C MET A 205 14.83 2.40 19.39
N ASP A 206 14.93 1.11 19.07
CA ASP A 206 16.21 0.44 18.89
C ASP A 206 16.93 0.98 17.65
N LYS A 207 16.20 1.19 16.56
CA LYS A 207 16.76 1.82 15.35
C LYS A 207 17.09 3.29 15.52
N ALA A 208 16.34 4.02 16.34
CA ALA A 208 16.70 5.39 16.70
C ALA A 208 18.04 5.42 17.45
N ALA A 209 18.23 4.53 18.43
CA ALA A 209 19.48 4.43 19.18
C ALA A 209 20.66 4.02 18.28
N GLU A 210 20.44 3.04 17.41
CA GLU A 210 21.43 2.60 16.43
C GLU A 210 21.80 3.74 15.48
N LEU A 211 20.84 4.46 14.92
CA LEU A 211 21.08 5.61 14.03
C LEU A 211 21.88 6.71 14.71
N LEU A 212 21.52 7.07 15.95
CA LEU A 212 22.26 8.09 16.71
C LEU A 212 23.71 7.70 16.98
N SER A 213 24.00 6.39 17.09
CA SER A 213 25.37 5.90 17.32
C SER A 213 26.32 6.14 16.15
N PHE A 214 25.80 6.40 14.95
CA PHE A 214 26.61 6.72 13.77
C PHE A 214 27.02 8.19 13.68
N PHE A 215 26.32 9.07 14.39
CA PHE A 215 26.75 10.44 14.54
C PHE A 215 27.67 10.54 15.76
N SER A 216 28.56 11.51 15.74
CA SER A 216 29.17 12.07 16.93
C SER A 216 28.23 13.11 17.55
N LYS A 217 28.40 13.34 18.85
CA LYS A 217 27.63 14.38 19.55
C LYS A 217 27.82 15.76 18.94
N GLN A 218 29.00 16.03 18.36
CA GLN A 218 29.28 17.31 17.72
C GLN A 218 28.54 17.44 16.39
N GLU A 219 28.56 16.40 15.54
CA GLU A 219 27.80 16.41 14.29
C GLU A 219 26.30 16.64 14.53
N ILE A 220 25.71 16.02 15.56
CA ILE A 220 24.31 16.29 15.91
C ILE A 220 24.11 17.74 16.33
N LYS A 221 25.00 18.30 17.16
CA LYS A 221 24.90 19.71 17.58
C LYS A 221 25.00 20.66 16.41
N ASP A 222 25.87 20.36 15.44
CA ASP A 222 26.09 21.19 14.25
C ASP A 222 24.85 21.24 13.32
N LEU A 223 23.91 20.29 13.45
CA LEU A 223 22.63 20.34 12.74
C LEU A 223 21.69 21.45 13.26
N PHE A 224 21.97 22.02 14.44
CA PHE A 224 21.15 23.05 15.08
C PHE A 224 21.90 24.37 15.15
N THR A 225 21.31 25.41 14.58
CA THR A 225 21.94 26.74 14.57
C THR A 225 21.77 27.48 15.90
N ASN A 226 20.72 27.15 16.66
CA ASN A 226 20.42 27.78 17.95
C ASN A 226 19.54 26.88 18.85
N ASN A 227 19.41 27.28 20.11
CA ASN A 227 18.64 26.55 21.12
C ASN A 227 17.14 26.46 20.80
N ASN A 228 16.54 27.45 20.14
CA ASN A 228 15.11 27.43 19.82
C ASN A 228 14.79 26.34 18.79
N GLU A 229 15.68 26.16 17.79
CA GLU A 229 15.55 25.06 16.83
C GLU A 229 15.67 23.68 17.48
N PHE A 230 16.56 23.56 18.44
CA PHE A 230 16.76 22.34 19.22
C PHE A 230 15.52 22.00 20.07
N VAL A 231 14.99 22.97 20.82
CA VAL A 231 13.77 22.79 21.62
C VAL A 231 12.58 22.43 20.73
N TYR A 232 12.42 23.12 19.59
CA TYR A 232 11.38 22.78 18.62
C TYR A 232 11.51 21.35 18.11
N PHE A 233 12.73 20.91 17.77
CA PHE A 233 12.98 19.54 17.32
C PHE A 233 12.58 18.50 18.38
N LEU A 234 12.98 18.70 19.64
CA LEU A 234 12.62 17.79 20.73
C LEU A 234 11.10 17.69 20.91
N SER A 235 10.39 18.83 20.86
CA SER A 235 8.92 18.88 20.98
C SER A 235 8.16 18.10 19.90
N LYS A 236 8.85 17.64 18.84
CA LYS A 236 8.28 16.85 17.75
C LYS A 236 8.60 15.36 17.85
N LEU A 237 9.42 14.95 18.81
CA LEU A 237 9.67 13.55 19.13
C LEU A 237 8.62 13.05 20.14
N SER A 238 8.50 11.73 20.27
CA SER A 238 7.78 11.16 21.41
C SER A 238 8.64 11.24 22.67
N ASP A 239 8.03 11.24 23.85
CA ASP A 239 8.73 11.35 25.15
C ASP A 239 9.91 10.38 25.27
N ARG A 240 9.73 9.13 24.82
CA ARG A 240 10.79 8.11 24.84
C ARG A 240 11.96 8.45 23.92
N LYS A 241 11.67 8.97 22.71
CA LYS A 241 12.69 9.36 21.75
C LYS A 241 13.39 10.66 22.14
N GLU A 242 12.66 11.59 22.75
CA GLU A 242 13.23 12.78 23.36
C GLU A 242 14.23 12.40 24.46
N ASP A 243 13.83 11.55 25.42
CA ASP A 243 14.70 11.06 26.48
C ASP A 243 15.94 10.35 25.92
N LEU A 244 15.77 9.47 24.93
CA LEU A 244 16.88 8.82 24.23
C LEU A 244 17.85 9.84 23.62
N PHE A 245 17.33 10.85 22.91
CA PHE A 245 18.12 11.86 22.22
C PHE A 245 18.88 12.74 23.21
N LEU A 246 18.24 13.14 24.31
CA LEU A 246 18.86 13.90 25.40
C LEU A 246 19.95 13.08 26.10
N ARG A 247 19.68 11.81 26.43
CA ARG A 247 20.68 10.92 27.03
C ARG A 247 21.90 10.77 26.14
N TYR A 248 21.69 10.56 24.84
CA TYR A 248 22.76 10.46 23.87
C TYR A 248 23.65 11.72 23.88
N LEU A 249 23.06 12.92 23.85
CA LEU A 249 23.83 14.18 23.83
C LEU A 249 24.53 14.49 25.17
N TRP A 250 23.86 14.30 26.30
CA TRP A 250 24.28 14.87 27.58
C TRP A 250 24.93 13.88 28.56
N ILE A 251 24.66 12.58 28.44
CA ILE A 251 25.33 11.58 29.28
C ILE A 251 26.72 11.30 28.69
N LYS A 252 27.78 11.69 29.42
CA LYS A 252 29.16 11.29 29.10
C LYS A 252 29.25 9.76 29.22
N LYS A 253 29.52 9.08 28.10
CA LYS A 253 30.22 7.78 28.15
C LYS A 253 31.71 8.07 28.09
#